data_AF-A0A3D1RDD1-F1
#
_entry.id   AF-A0A3D1RDD1-F1
#
_cell.length_a   1.000
_cell.length_b   1.000
_cell.length_c   1.000
_cell.angle_alpha   90.00
_cell.angle_beta   90.00
_cell.angle_gamma   90.00
#
_symmetry.space_group_name_H-M   'P 1'
#
loop_
_entity.id
_entity.type
_entity.pdbx_description
1 polymer ?
#
loop_
_entity_poly.entity_id
_entity_poly.type
_entity_poly.pdbx_seq_one_letter_code
_entity_poly.pdbx_strand_id
1 'polypeptide(L)' 'MRKLLIGFVIIALAACNSNDNAYPETAMDTGRTFIRASLDGDFKEAEKLLMPETENKEMFNSYIRYYE' A
#
# COMPACT_ATOMS: atom_id res chain seq x y z
N MET A 1 0.79 -31.09 -26.11
CA MET A 1 1.27 -30.90 -24.71
C MET A 1 1.98 -29.57 -24.48
N ARG A 2 2.92 -29.14 -25.34
CA ARG A 2 3.64 -27.84 -25.19
C ARG A 2 2.73 -26.59 -25.15
N LYS A 3 1.60 -26.59 -25.90
CA LYS A 3 0.62 -25.48 -25.88
C LYS A 3 -0.19 -25.40 -24.57
N LEU A 4 -0.38 -26.52 -23.87
CA LEU A 4 -1.09 -26.57 -22.59
C LEU A 4 -0.21 -26.03 -21.45
N LEU A 5 1.09 -26.32 -21.49
CA LEU A 5 2.07 -25.79 -20.54
C LEU A 5 2.18 -24.26 -20.62
N ILE A 6 2.18 -23.69 -21.83
CA ILE A 6 2.21 -22.23 -22.02
C ILE A 6 0.95 -21.56 -21.45
N GLY A 7 -0.22 -22.17 -21.64
CA GLY A 7 -1.47 -21.67 -21.05
C GLY A 7 -1.45 -21.68 -19.52
N PHE A 8 -0.89 -22.73 -18.92
CA PHE A 8 -0.79 -22.84 -17.45
C PHE A 8 0.14 -21.78 -16.84
N VAL A 9 1.26 -21.48 -17.50
CA VAL A 9 2.19 -20.42 -17.05
C VAL A 9 1.54 -19.04 -17.07
N ILE A 10 0.73 -18.72 -18.09
CA ILE A 10 0.05 -17.43 -18.18
C ILE A 10 -1.00 -17.27 -17.07
N ILE A 11 -1.75 -18.33 -16.74
CA ILE A 11 -2.75 -18.30 -15.66
C ILE A 11 -2.06 -18.18 -14.29
N ALA A 12 -0.94 -18.87 -14.08
CA ALA A 12 -0.17 -18.78 -12.84
C ALA A 12 0.39 -17.37 -12.60
N LEU A 13 0.83 -16.68 -13.66
CA LEU A 13 1.33 -15.29 -13.55
C LEU A 13 0.22 -14.28 -13.29
N ALA A 14 -1.01 -14.51 -13.77
CA ALA A 14 -2.15 -13.65 -13.49
C ALA A 14 -2.63 -13.74 -12.03
N ALA A 15 -2.46 -14.89 -11.37
CA ALA A 15 -2.85 -15.09 -9.97
C ALA A 15 -1.91 -14.39 -8.95
N CYS A 16 -0.66 -14.09 -9.34
CA CYS A 16 0.26 -13.28 -8.53
C CYS A 16 -0.07 -11.79 -8.53
N ASN A 17 -1.04 -11.34 -9.32
CA ASN A 17 -1.46 -9.95 -9.37
C ASN A 17 -2.74 -9.74 -8.53
N SER A 18 -2.80 -10.35 -7.34
CA SER A 18 -3.80 -9.96 -6.35
C SER A 18 -3.59 -8.49 -6.07
N ASN A 19 -4.61 -7.70 -6.38
CA ASN A 19 -4.56 -6.26 -6.24
C ASN A 19 -4.60 -5.94 -4.73
N ASP A 20 -3.44 -5.95 -4.09
CA ASP A 20 -3.25 -5.61 -2.68
C ASP A 20 -3.55 -4.11 -2.41
N ASN A 21 -3.88 -3.35 -3.45
CA ASN A 21 -4.29 -1.94 -3.39
C ASN A 21 -5.75 -1.75 -2.97
N ALA A 22 -6.38 -2.75 -2.35
CA ALA A 22 -7.70 -2.56 -1.75
C ALA A 22 -7.56 -1.58 -0.59
N TYR A 23 -8.37 -0.51 -0.59
CA TYR A 23 -8.40 0.41 0.54
C TYR A 23 -8.78 -0.39 1.81
N PRO A 24 -8.09 -0.17 2.95
CA PRO A 24 -8.32 -0.98 4.15
C PRO A 24 -9.78 -0.90 4.62
N GLU A 25 -10.38 -2.05 4.92
CA GLU A 25 -11.81 -2.14 5.26
C GLU A 25 -12.11 -1.72 6.70
N THR A 26 -11.14 -1.86 7.60
CA THR A 26 -11.30 -1.56 9.03
C THR A 26 -10.30 -0.52 9.51
N ALA A 27 -10.65 0.22 10.56
CA ALA A 27 -9.74 1.17 11.18
C ALA A 27 -8.43 0.52 11.67
N MET A 28 -8.48 -0.74 12.10
CA MET A 28 -7.30 -1.50 12.50
C MET A 28 -6.37 -1.75 11.29
N ASP A 29 -6.95 -2.10 10.15
CA ASP A 29 -6.18 -2.35 8.93
C ASP A 29 -5.65 -1.05 8.34
N THR A 30 -6.42 0.05 8.39
CA THR A 30 -5.94 1.39 8.04
C THR A 30 -4.72 1.77 8.88
N GLY A 31 -4.78 1.56 10.20
CA GLY A 31 -3.66 1.85 11.10
C GLY A 31 -2.42 1.02 10.79
N ARG A 32 -2.56 -0.29 10.56
CA ARG A 32 -1.45 -1.16 10.16
C ARG A 32 -0.83 -0.72 8.84
N THR A 33 -1.66 -0.39 7.87
CA THR A 33 -1.22 0.00 6.52
C THR A 33 -0.50 1.35 6.57
N PHE A 34 -1.02 2.33 7.33
CA PHE A 34 -0.38 3.61 7.56
C PHE A 34 1.02 3.46 8.17
N ILE A 35 1.14 2.64 9.23
CA ILE A 35 2.43 2.38 9.88
C ILE A 35 3.41 1.74 8.89
N ARG A 36 2.96 0.72 8.14
CA ARG A 36 3.83 0.02 7.19
C ARG A 36 4.30 0.94 6.07
N ALA A 37 3.39 1.66 5.42
CA ALA A 37 3.72 2.65 4.39
C ALA A 37 4.70 3.71 4.91
N SER A 38 4.53 4.19 6.14
CA SER A 38 5.43 5.16 6.77
C SER A 38 6.85 4.61 7.04
N LEU A 39 6.97 3.31 7.36
CA LEU A 39 8.24 2.64 7.58
C LEU A 39 8.94 2.24 6.28
N ASP A 40 8.17 1.90 5.26
CA ASP A 40 8.66 1.53 3.93
C ASP A 40 9.02 2.77 3.08
N GLY A 41 8.79 3.99 3.59
CA GLY A 41 9.06 5.24 2.90
C GLY A 41 8.02 5.59 1.82
N ASP A 42 6.92 4.86 1.73
CA ASP A 42 5.80 5.17 0.83
C ASP A 42 4.89 6.23 1.46
N PHE A 43 5.40 7.45 1.58
CA PHE A 43 4.67 8.56 2.19
C PHE A 43 3.42 8.96 1.41
N LYS A 44 3.38 8.67 0.11
CA LYS A 44 2.21 8.90 -0.73
C LYS A 44 1.06 7.97 -0.35
N GLU A 45 1.36 6.71 -0.03
CA GLU A 45 0.33 5.80 0.47
C GLU A 45 -0.06 6.13 1.91
N ALA A 46 0.91 6.43 2.77
CA ALA A 46 0.64 6.84 4.15
C ALA A 46 -0.26 8.08 4.24
N GLU A 47 -0.08 9.10 3.39
CA GLU A 47 -0.90 10.32 3.39
C GLU A 47 -2.39 10.03 3.11
N LYS A 48 -2.72 9.07 2.24
CA LYS A 48 -4.11 8.71 1.92
C LYS A 48 -4.87 8.10 3.10
N LEU A 49 -4.12 7.53 4.04
CA LEU A 49 -4.65 6.86 5.22
C LEU A 49 -4.67 7.79 6.45
N LEU A 50 -4.13 9.00 6.31
CA LEU A 50 -4.07 10.00 7.36
C LEU A 50 -5.43 10.71 7.51
N MET A 51 -5.83 10.95 8.76
CA MET A 51 -7.01 11.76 9.02
C MET A 51 -6.78 13.22 8.55
N PRO A 52 -7.81 13.90 8.01
CA PRO A 52 -7.63 15.08 7.16
C PRO A 52 -7.31 16.39 7.92
N GLU A 53 -7.31 16.36 9.25
CA GLU A 53 -7.10 17.52 10.11
C GLU A 53 -5.73 18.15 9.89
N THR A 54 -5.67 19.47 10.03
CA THR A 54 -4.47 20.27 9.72
C THR A 54 -3.28 19.84 10.58
N GLU A 55 -3.51 19.61 11.88
CA GLU A 55 -2.48 19.22 12.83
C GLU A 55 -1.84 17.88 12.46
N ASN A 56 -2.65 16.92 11.99
CA ASN A 56 -2.18 15.61 11.53
C ASN A 56 -1.29 15.76 10.30
N LYS A 57 -1.72 16.59 9.33
CA LYS A 57 -0.94 16.85 8.11
C LYS A 57 0.36 17.59 8.41
N GLU A 58 0.34 18.59 9.28
CA GLU A 58 1.54 19.34 9.68
C GLU A 58 2.57 18.44 10.36
N MET A 59 2.11 17.59 11.29
CA MET A 59 2.96 16.60 11.95
C MET A 59 3.55 15.60 10.95
N PHE A 60 2.72 15.06 10.05
CA PHE A 60 3.16 14.11 9.02
C PHE A 60 4.18 14.74 8.06
N ASN A 61 3.96 15.98 7.61
CA ASN A 61 4.91 16.71 6.78
C ASN A 61 6.23 16.99 7.51
N SER A 62 6.18 17.24 8.82
CA SER A 62 7.41 17.38 9.62
C SER A 62 8.19 16.07 9.72
N TYR A 63 7.50 14.94 9.82
CA TYR A 63 8.11 13.62 9.83
C TYR A 63 8.78 13.31 8.48
N ILE A 64 8.11 13.56 7.36
CA ILE A 64 8.68 13.34 6.01
C ILE A 64 10.00 14.13 5.84
N ARG A 65 9.99 15.44 6.14
CA ARG A 65 11.18 16.30 6.01
C ARG A 65 12.38 15.88 6.87
N TYR A 66 12.18 15.05 7.89
CA TYR A 66 13.27 14.55 8.71
C TYR A 66 13.94 13.31 8.09
N TYR A 67 13.19 12.51 7.33
CA TYR A 67 13.67 11.25 6.74
C TYR A 67 14.02 11.36 5.24
N GLU A 68 13.56 12.41 4.55
CA GLU A 68 14.05 12.83 3.23
C GLU A 68 15.30 13.73 3.33
#